data_AF-A0A916YSC9-F1
#
_entry.id   AF-A0A916YSC9-F1
#
_cell.length_a   1.000
_cell.length_b   1.000
_cell.length_c   1.000
_cell.angle_alpha   90.00
_cell.angle_beta   90.00
_cell.angle_gamma   90.00
#
_symmetry.space_group_name_H-M   'P 1'
#
loop_
_entity.id
_entity.type
_entity.pdbx_description
1 polymer ?
#
loop_
_entity_poly.entity_id
_entity_poly.type
_entity_poly.pdbx_seq_one_letter_code
_entity_poly.pdbx_strand_id
1 'polypeptide(L)'
;MLHLGTEAAGLLTIDCGQCLSRFKLGYMTKEYILDGSKVTSLDAFYDAISDTLIPGAYWGRNLVAFNDILRGGFGTPEGGFILRWANSGASRERLGYAETVKQLEKRLEQCHPSNRQHVRADLSRAKQGEGPTVFDWLLEIIREHDVGGDEAEDGVRLVLD
;
A
#
# COMPACT_ATOMS: atom_id res chain seq x y z
N MET A 1 26.94 -58.95 40.42
CA MET A 1 26.58 -58.20 41.65
C MET A 1 25.27 -57.50 41.34
N LEU A 2 24.21 -57.89 42.04
CA LEU A 2 22.87 -57.31 41.92
C LEU A 2 22.90 -55.84 42.34
N HIS A 3 22.16 -54.96 41.65
CA HIS A 3 21.16 -54.11 42.30
C HIS A 3 20.13 -53.57 41.30
N LEU A 4 18.87 -53.80 41.69
CA LEU A 4 17.62 -53.28 41.16
C LEU A 4 17.38 -51.84 41.69
N GLY A 5 16.47 -51.11 41.02
CA GLY A 5 15.88 -49.85 41.49
C GLY A 5 15.51 -48.93 40.32
N THR A 6 14.40 -49.15 39.59
CA THR A 6 12.99 -48.80 39.90
C THR A 6 12.61 -47.38 39.45
N GLU A 7 11.83 -47.36 38.36
CA GLU A 7 10.65 -46.52 38.00
C GLU A 7 10.68 -44.99 38.07
N ALA A 8 10.38 -44.36 36.92
CA ALA A 8 9.14 -43.59 36.76
C ALA A 8 8.76 -43.48 35.26
N ALA A 9 7.50 -43.79 34.97
CA ALA A 9 6.88 -43.78 33.66
C ALA A 9 6.62 -42.37 33.11
N GLY A 10 6.50 -42.28 31.79
CA GLY A 10 5.95 -41.11 31.10
C GLY A 10 6.20 -41.15 29.59
N LEU A 11 5.40 -41.94 28.86
CA LEU A 11 5.32 -41.87 27.40
C LEU A 11 4.27 -40.84 26.98
N LEU A 12 4.46 -40.26 25.78
CA LEU A 12 3.59 -39.37 24.98
C LEU A 12 3.70 -37.88 25.39
N THR A 13 4.04 -36.93 24.51
CA THR A 13 3.58 -36.71 23.13
C THR A 13 4.61 -35.95 22.28
N ILE A 14 4.54 -36.19 20.97
CA ILE A 14 5.17 -35.43 19.87
C ILE A 14 4.69 -33.98 19.92
N ASP A 15 5.58 -33.00 19.70
CA ASP A 15 5.29 -31.97 18.68
C ASP A 15 6.52 -31.21 18.16
N CYS A 16 6.36 -30.83 16.91
CA CYS A 16 7.28 -30.33 15.90
C CYS A 16 7.96 -29.01 16.30
N GLY A 17 9.25 -29.08 16.63
CA GLY A 17 10.11 -27.91 16.83
C GLY A 17 10.70 -27.36 15.52
N GLN A 18 9.90 -27.27 14.45
CA GLN A 18 10.30 -26.61 13.21
C GLN A 18 9.30 -25.52 12.85
N CYS A 19 9.33 -24.44 13.63
CA CYS A 19 8.84 -23.14 13.18
C CYS A 19 9.63 -22.05 13.89
N LEU A 20 10.85 -21.77 13.41
CA LEU A 20 11.46 -20.48 13.66
C LEU A 20 10.74 -19.45 12.78
N SER A 21 9.47 -19.19 13.09
CA SER A 21 8.82 -17.96 12.68
C SER A 21 9.67 -16.83 13.26
N ARG A 22 10.41 -16.12 12.39
CA ARG A 22 11.04 -14.84 12.71
C ARG A 22 9.94 -13.80 12.94
N PHE A 23 9.14 -13.96 13.99
CA PHE A 23 8.43 -12.85 14.58
C PHE A 23 9.47 -12.03 15.32
N LYS A 24 10.07 -11.09 14.59
CA LYS A 24 10.84 -10.01 15.17
C LYS A 24 9.88 -9.27 16.11
N LEU A 25 10.23 -9.27 17.40
CA LEU A 25 9.76 -8.45 18.52
C LEU A 25 8.56 -7.52 18.26
N GLY A 26 7.55 -7.57 19.14
CA GLY A 26 6.35 -6.72 19.12
C GLY A 26 6.60 -5.22 19.13
N TYR A 27 6.91 -4.66 17.96
CA TYR A 27 6.71 -3.26 17.65
C TYR A 27 5.24 -3.08 17.28
N MET A 28 4.53 -2.21 17.98
CA MET A 28 3.22 -1.77 17.53
C MET A 28 3.37 -1.15 16.14
N THR A 29 2.93 -1.86 15.11
CA THR A 29 2.92 -1.33 13.74
C THR A 29 2.07 -0.06 13.75
N LYS A 30 2.69 1.08 13.45
CA LYS A 30 2.00 2.36 13.45
C LYS A 30 0.89 2.34 12.40
N GLU A 31 -0.29 2.80 12.77
CA GLU A 31 -1.42 2.94 11.83
C GLU A 31 -1.61 4.40 11.45
N TYR A 32 -1.75 4.64 10.15
CA TYR A 32 -2.10 5.92 9.55
C TYR A 32 -3.48 5.79 8.91
N ILE A 33 -4.37 6.73 9.23
CA ILE A 33 -5.75 6.71 8.75
C ILE A 33 -5.95 7.80 7.70
N LEU A 34 -6.17 7.37 6.46
CA LEU A 34 -6.58 8.21 5.35
C LEU A 34 -8.11 8.24 5.29
N ASP A 35 -8.72 9.39 5.57
CA ASP A 35 -10.17 9.58 5.46
C ASP A 35 -10.58 9.80 4.00
N GLY A 36 -11.06 8.74 3.37
CA GLY A 36 -11.50 8.71 1.99
C GLY A 36 -12.68 9.62 1.67
N SER A 37 -13.41 10.10 2.68
CA SER A 37 -14.46 11.10 2.48
C SER A 37 -13.90 12.46 2.07
N LYS A 38 -12.65 12.76 2.44
CA LYS A 38 -11.93 14.01 2.10
C LYS A 38 -11.16 13.91 0.78
N VAL A 39 -10.92 12.69 0.29
CA VAL A 39 -10.25 12.46 -0.99
C VAL A 39 -11.26 12.67 -2.12
N THR A 40 -11.22 13.87 -2.70
CA THR A 40 -12.16 14.30 -3.75
C THR A 40 -11.52 14.39 -5.14
N SER A 41 -10.20 14.27 -5.22
CA SER A 41 -9.38 14.28 -6.44
C SER A 41 -8.01 13.68 -6.15
N LEU A 42 -7.20 13.42 -7.18
CA LEU A 42 -5.83 12.94 -6.98
C LEU A 42 -4.97 13.96 -6.21
N ASP A 43 -5.20 15.26 -6.44
CA ASP A 43 -4.50 16.33 -5.74
C ASP A 43 -4.87 16.33 -4.23
N ALA A 44 -6.15 16.12 -3.89
CA ALA A 44 -6.60 15.98 -2.51
C ALA A 44 -6.07 14.71 -1.82
N PHE A 45 -5.89 13.62 -2.57
CA PHE A 45 -5.20 12.43 -2.05
C PHE A 45 -3.76 12.77 -1.66
N TYR A 46 -3.02 13.47 -2.51
CA TYR A 46 -1.65 13.89 -2.20
C TYR A 46 -1.57 14.82 -0.99
N ASP A 47 -2.54 15.73 -0.80
CA ASP A 47 -2.62 16.55 0.40
C ASP A 47 -2.80 15.70 1.66
N ALA A 48 -3.71 14.72 1.60
CA ALA A 48 -3.95 13.84 2.73
C ALA A 48 -2.75 12.96 3.07
N ILE A 49 -1.94 12.53 2.08
CA ILE A 49 -0.65 11.86 2.30
C ILE A 49 0.35 12.78 2.99
N SER A 50 0.49 14.02 2.51
CA SER A 50 1.34 15.02 3.15
C SER A 50 0.96 15.25 4.61
N ASP A 51 -0.33 15.39 4.90
CA ASP A 51 -0.81 15.72 6.25
C ASP A 51 -0.71 14.53 7.22
N THR A 52 -0.96 13.32 6.71
CA THR A 52 -1.12 12.14 7.56
C THR A 52 0.18 11.36 7.70
N LEU A 53 0.83 11.06 6.57
CA LEU A 53 1.92 10.08 6.52
C LEU A 53 3.29 10.73 6.68
N ILE A 54 3.51 11.87 6.01
CA ILE A 54 4.80 12.55 5.91
C ILE A 54 4.70 14.06 6.20
N PRO A 55 4.17 14.48 7.37
CA PRO A 55 3.94 15.88 7.69
C PRO A 55 5.23 16.71 7.62
N GLY A 56 5.19 17.78 6.83
CA GLY A 56 6.32 18.70 6.64
C GLY A 56 7.39 18.24 5.64
N ALA A 57 7.29 17.03 5.08
CA ALA A 57 8.21 16.57 4.04
C ALA A 57 7.81 17.13 2.67
N TYR A 58 8.80 17.55 1.89
CA TYR A 58 8.61 17.89 0.48
C TYR A 58 8.74 16.64 -0.39
N TRP A 59 7.86 16.49 -1.38
CA TRP A 59 7.87 15.36 -2.31
C TRP A 59 7.25 15.74 -3.66
N GLY A 60 7.48 14.92 -4.69
CA GLY A 60 7.15 15.24 -6.08
C GLY A 60 5.66 15.28 -6.45
N ARG A 61 4.75 14.96 -5.53
CA ARG A 61 3.28 14.97 -5.72
C ARG A 61 2.82 14.32 -7.03
N ASN A 62 3.32 13.12 -7.28
CA ASN A 62 2.97 12.29 -8.43
C ASN A 62 3.05 10.81 -8.02
N LEU A 63 2.52 9.91 -8.87
CA LEU A 63 2.44 8.48 -8.57
C LEU A 63 3.80 7.83 -8.31
N VAL A 64 4.87 8.26 -8.98
CA VAL A 64 6.22 7.71 -8.75
C VAL A 64 6.72 8.13 -7.38
N ALA A 65 6.61 9.42 -7.05
CA ALA A 65 7.01 9.92 -5.74
C ALA A 65 6.12 9.35 -4.61
N PHE A 66 4.85 9.03 -4.90
CA PHE A 66 3.99 8.32 -3.95
C PHE A 66 4.50 6.91 -3.68
N ASN A 67 4.91 6.18 -4.73
CA ASN A 67 5.53 4.87 -4.59
C ASN A 67 6.79 4.94 -3.70
N ASP A 68 7.64 5.96 -3.91
CA ASP A 68 8.85 6.17 -3.09
C ASP A 68 8.54 6.44 -1.61
N ILE A 69 7.42 7.10 -1.30
CA ILE A 69 7.00 7.32 0.10
C ILE A 69 6.71 5.99 0.82
N LEU A 70 6.16 5.01 0.10
CA LEU A 70 5.84 3.70 0.66
C LEU A 70 7.10 2.88 0.98
N ARG A 71 8.14 2.97 0.13
CA ARG A 71 9.49 2.46 0.41
C ARG A 71 10.13 3.10 1.65
N GLY A 72 9.77 4.35 1.91
CA GLY A 72 10.15 5.10 3.10
C GLY A 72 11.30 6.08 2.92
N GLY A 73 11.89 6.55 4.01
CA GLY A 73 12.90 7.63 4.00
C GLY A 73 12.34 9.06 4.04
N PHE A 74 11.02 9.20 4.22
CA PHE A 74 10.31 10.48 4.31
C PHE A 74 9.82 10.81 5.74
N GLY A 75 10.40 10.16 6.75
CA GLY A 75 9.90 10.19 8.13
C GLY A 75 8.83 9.13 8.43
N THR A 76 8.63 8.17 7.51
CA THR A 76 7.83 6.97 7.74
C THR A 76 8.54 6.02 8.73
N PRO A 77 7.81 5.17 9.47
CA PRO A 77 8.40 4.25 10.44
C PRO A 77 9.34 3.23 9.81
N GLU A 78 10.45 2.93 10.49
CA GLU A 78 11.32 1.81 10.12
C GLU A 78 10.58 0.47 10.30
N GLY A 79 10.62 -0.38 9.27
CA GLY A 79 9.95 -1.69 9.28
C GLY A 79 8.47 -1.67 8.90
N GLY A 80 7.99 -0.56 8.35
CA GLY A 80 6.66 -0.47 7.73
C GLY A 80 5.55 0.03 8.66
N PHE A 81 4.34 0.12 8.11
CA PHE A 81 3.17 0.70 8.77
C PHE A 81 1.86 0.19 8.17
N ILE A 82 0.76 0.36 8.90
CA ILE A 82 -0.58 0.10 8.38
C ILE A 82 -1.11 1.40 7.78
N LEU A 83 -1.54 1.34 6.52
CA LEU A 83 -2.30 2.40 5.87
C LEU A 83 -3.77 1.98 5.82
N ARG A 84 -4.58 2.56 6.71
CA ARG A 84 -6.03 2.39 6.69
C ARG A 84 -6.65 3.47 5.81
N TRP A 85 -7.28 3.06 4.71
CA TRP A 85 -8.08 3.95 3.89
C TRP A 85 -9.55 3.80 4.28
N ALA A 86 -9.97 4.61 5.26
CA ALA A 86 -11.34 4.63 5.75
C ALA A 86 -12.27 5.30 4.75
N ASN A 87 -13.55 4.90 4.66
CA ASN A 87 -14.50 5.43 3.68
C ASN A 87 -13.98 5.39 2.23
N SER A 88 -13.20 4.36 1.89
CA SER A 88 -12.54 4.17 0.59
C SER A 88 -13.55 4.10 -0.56
N GLY A 89 -14.78 3.67 -0.30
CA GLY A 89 -15.88 3.73 -1.27
C GLY A 89 -16.17 5.14 -1.78
N ALA A 90 -16.10 6.15 -0.91
CA ALA A 90 -16.28 7.55 -1.30
C ALA A 90 -15.12 8.07 -2.17
N SER A 91 -13.89 7.63 -1.88
CA SER A 91 -12.74 7.90 -2.76
C SER A 91 -12.89 7.20 -4.10
N ARG A 92 -13.35 5.95 -4.13
CA ARG A 92 -13.53 5.17 -5.36
C ARG A 92 -14.49 5.86 -6.33
N GLU A 93 -15.60 6.39 -5.82
CA GLU A 93 -16.55 7.14 -6.64
C GLU A 93 -15.90 8.42 -7.23
N ARG A 94 -15.20 9.20 -6.41
CA ARG A 94 -14.63 10.49 -6.81
C ARG A 94 -13.37 10.38 -7.66
N LEU A 95 -12.58 9.34 -7.43
CA LEU A 95 -11.37 9.00 -8.19
C LEU A 95 -11.65 8.04 -9.37
N GLY A 96 -12.93 7.88 -9.73
CA GLY A 96 -13.36 7.12 -10.90
C GLY A 96 -13.06 7.82 -12.23
N TYR A 97 -13.72 7.38 -13.31
CA TYR A 97 -13.37 7.78 -14.68
C TYR A 97 -13.37 9.29 -14.94
N ALA A 98 -14.21 10.09 -14.27
CA ALA A 98 -14.21 11.54 -14.44
C ALA A 98 -12.86 12.18 -14.03
N GLU A 99 -12.33 11.81 -12.86
CA GLU A 99 -11.02 12.28 -12.42
C GLU A 99 -9.90 11.62 -13.24
N THR A 100 -10.03 10.35 -13.63
CA THR A 100 -9.08 9.67 -14.52
C THR A 100 -8.90 10.39 -15.85
N VAL A 101 -10.00 10.77 -16.51
CA VAL A 101 -9.96 11.52 -17.77
C VAL A 101 -9.22 12.84 -17.60
N LYS A 102 -9.55 13.60 -16.55
CA LYS A 102 -8.88 14.87 -16.23
C LYS A 102 -7.37 14.70 -16.00
N GLN A 103 -6.96 13.64 -15.30
CA GLN A 103 -5.54 13.38 -15.04
C GLN A 103 -4.79 12.90 -16.29
N LEU A 104 -5.44 12.12 -17.16
CA LEU A 104 -4.86 11.71 -18.45
C LEU A 104 -4.76 12.86 -19.45
N GLU A 105 -5.71 13.80 -19.44
CA GLU A 105 -5.61 15.03 -20.24
C GLU A 105 -4.41 15.88 -19.83
N LYS A 106 -4.25 16.14 -18.52
CA LYS A 106 -3.05 16.81 -17.97
C LYS A 106 -1.76 16.07 -18.37
N ARG A 107 -1.73 14.74 -18.22
CA ARG A 107 -0.57 13.91 -18.58
C ARG A 107 -0.26 13.99 -20.08
N LEU A 108 -1.27 14.06 -20.94
CA LEU A 108 -1.08 14.14 -22.39
C LEU A 108 -0.37 15.44 -22.81
N GLU A 109 -0.69 16.55 -22.14
CA GLU A 109 -0.06 17.85 -22.38
C GLU A 109 1.42 17.85 -21.99
N GLN A 110 1.77 17.15 -20.91
CA GLN A 110 3.08 17.25 -20.26
C GLN A 110 4.03 16.08 -20.58
N CYS A 111 3.51 14.94 -21.06
CA CYS A 111 4.34 13.77 -21.29
C CYS A 111 5.30 13.91 -22.48
N HIS A 112 6.40 13.16 -22.42
CA HIS A 112 7.37 13.05 -23.51
C HIS A 112 6.70 12.56 -24.81
N PRO A 113 7.09 13.06 -26.00
CA PRO A 113 6.46 12.70 -27.27
C PRO A 113 6.30 11.19 -27.51
N SER A 114 7.28 10.38 -27.11
CA SER A 114 7.23 8.91 -27.26
C SER A 114 6.10 8.23 -26.47
N ASN A 115 5.61 8.85 -25.39
CA ASN A 115 4.55 8.28 -24.57
C ASN A 115 3.15 8.78 -24.97
N ARG A 116 3.05 9.82 -25.79
CA ARG A 116 1.76 10.47 -26.13
C ARG A 116 0.75 9.52 -26.74
N GLN A 117 1.19 8.55 -27.56
CA GLN A 117 0.28 7.59 -28.16
C GLN A 117 -0.36 6.67 -27.13
N HIS A 118 0.42 6.18 -26.15
CA HIS A 118 -0.10 5.38 -25.05
C HIS A 118 -1.09 6.18 -24.20
N VAL A 119 -0.72 7.40 -23.78
CA VAL A 119 -1.60 8.26 -22.99
C VAL A 119 -2.91 8.58 -23.72
N ARG A 120 -2.88 8.78 -25.05
CA ARG A 120 -4.10 8.96 -25.86
C ARG A 120 -4.98 7.70 -25.87
N ALA A 121 -4.38 6.53 -25.99
CA ALA A 121 -5.12 5.27 -25.95
C ALA A 121 -5.78 5.07 -24.58
N ASP A 122 -5.07 5.34 -23.50
CA ASP A 122 -5.60 5.24 -22.14
C ASP A 122 -6.72 6.25 -21.91
N LEU A 123 -6.54 7.50 -22.38
CA LEU A 123 -7.58 8.54 -22.32
C LEU A 123 -8.85 8.11 -23.08
N SER A 124 -8.69 7.48 -24.25
CA SER A 124 -9.82 6.98 -25.04
C SER A 124 -10.57 5.86 -24.31
N ARG A 125 -9.85 4.92 -23.67
CA ARG A 125 -10.47 3.85 -22.86
C ARG A 125 -11.18 4.43 -21.64
N ALA A 126 -10.54 5.35 -20.91
CA ALA A 126 -11.15 5.99 -19.74
C ALA A 126 -12.43 6.76 -20.10
N LYS A 127 -12.48 7.44 -21.26
CA LYS A 127 -13.69 8.11 -21.76
C LYS A 127 -14.84 7.14 -22.09
N GLN A 128 -14.54 5.87 -22.32
CA GLN A 128 -15.51 4.79 -22.55
C GLN A 128 -15.86 4.04 -21.25
N GLY A 129 -15.28 4.43 -20.12
CA GLY A 129 -15.45 3.70 -18.86
C GLY A 129 -14.68 2.39 -18.83
N GLU A 130 -13.55 2.32 -19.53
CA GLU A 130 -12.68 1.14 -19.61
C GLU A 130 -11.29 1.42 -19.04
N GLY A 131 -10.62 0.36 -18.59
CA GLY A 131 -9.29 0.41 -18.01
C GLY A 131 -9.29 0.89 -16.55
N PRO A 132 -8.10 0.93 -15.92
CA PRO A 132 -7.97 1.31 -14.52
C PRO A 132 -8.24 2.79 -14.29
N THR A 133 -8.90 3.10 -13.18
CA THR A 133 -9.18 4.45 -12.70
C THR A 133 -8.01 5.00 -11.88
N VAL A 134 -8.11 6.26 -11.45
CA VAL A 134 -7.10 6.85 -10.53
C VAL A 134 -7.10 6.10 -9.20
N PHE A 135 -8.29 5.71 -8.72
CA PHE A 135 -8.39 4.87 -7.52
C PHE A 135 -7.61 3.55 -7.70
N ASP A 136 -7.76 2.91 -8.86
CA ASP A 136 -7.08 1.65 -9.15
C ASP A 136 -5.56 1.82 -9.24
N TRP A 137 -5.06 2.91 -9.85
CA TRP A 137 -3.62 3.18 -9.91
C TRP A 137 -3.00 3.34 -8.51
N LEU A 138 -3.69 4.07 -7.63
CA LEU A 138 -3.23 4.24 -6.24
C LEU A 138 -3.27 2.91 -5.48
N LEU A 139 -4.33 2.14 -5.68
CA LEU A 139 -4.51 0.84 -5.04
C LEU A 139 -3.46 -0.18 -5.50
N GLU A 140 -3.13 -0.18 -6.79
CA GLU A 140 -2.09 -1.03 -7.39
C GLU A 140 -0.73 -0.72 -6.77
N ILE A 141 -0.34 0.57 -6.72
CA ILE A 141 0.91 1.00 -6.08
C ILE A 141 0.96 0.55 -4.61
N ILE A 142 -0.10 0.77 -3.83
CA ILE A 142 -0.07 0.37 -2.41
C ILE A 142 0.01 -1.16 -2.26
N ARG A 143 -0.61 -1.92 -3.18
CA ARG A 143 -0.59 -3.39 -3.15
C ARG A 143 0.76 -3.99 -3.52
N GLU A 144 1.59 -3.30 -4.30
CA GLU A 144 2.98 -3.71 -4.52
C GLU A 144 3.76 -3.79 -3.20
N HIS A 145 3.41 -2.94 -2.23
CA HIS A 145 4.05 -2.87 -0.90
C HIS A 145 3.35 -3.71 0.17
N ASP A 146 2.13 -4.16 -0.10
CA ASP A 146 1.33 -4.96 0.83
C ASP A 146 1.81 -6.42 0.86
N VAL A 147 1.28 -7.20 1.79
CA VAL A 147 1.59 -8.62 1.93
C VAL A 147 1.32 -9.36 0.62
N GLY A 148 2.39 -9.89 0.03
CA GLY A 148 2.35 -10.65 -1.23
C GLY A 148 2.57 -9.82 -2.49
N GLY A 149 2.80 -8.52 -2.38
CA GLY A 149 3.31 -7.67 -3.45
C GLY A 149 4.81 -7.85 -3.69
N ASP A 150 5.29 -7.32 -4.81
CA ASP A 150 6.70 -7.43 -5.23
C ASP A 150 7.67 -6.61 -4.36
N GLU A 151 7.16 -5.63 -3.61
CA GLU A 151 7.89 -4.74 -2.69
C GLU A 151 7.45 -4.97 -1.22
N ALA A 152 6.97 -6.17 -0.89
CA ALA A 152 6.43 -6.48 0.44
C ALA A 152 7.45 -6.32 1.59
N GLU A 153 8.75 -6.27 1.31
CA GLU A 153 9.79 -5.96 2.29
C GLU A 153 9.68 -4.56 2.91
N ASP A 154 8.99 -3.63 2.24
CA ASP A 154 8.74 -2.28 2.73
C ASP A 154 7.77 -2.27 3.93
N GLY A 155 7.04 -3.37 4.12
CA GLY A 155 6.25 -3.64 5.31
C GLY A 155 4.99 -2.78 5.43
N VAL A 156 4.51 -2.23 4.32
CA VAL A 156 3.22 -1.53 4.29
C VAL A 156 2.10 -2.56 4.36
N ARG A 157 1.02 -2.26 5.07
CA ARG A 157 -0.19 -3.07 5.06
C ARG A 157 -1.40 -2.22 4.74
N LEU A 158 -2.13 -2.56 3.68
CA LEU A 158 -3.33 -1.84 3.31
C LEU A 158 -4.55 -2.41 4.03
N VAL A 159 -5.37 -1.52 4.58
CA VAL A 159 -6.71 -1.85 5.08
C VAL A 159 -7.72 -0.92 4.42
N LEU A 160 -8.67 -1.50 3.70
CA LEU A 160 -9.79 -0.76 3.12
C LEU A 160 -11.02 -0.94 4.01
N ASP A 161 -11.72 0.17 4.24
CA ASP A 161 -13.04 0.24 4.88
C ASP A 161 -13.96 1.12 4.01
#